data_AF-A0A174UUR3-F1
#
_entry.id   AF-A0A174UUR3-F1
#
_cell.length_a   1.000
_cell.length_b   1.000
_cell.length_c   1.000
_cell.angle_alpha   90.00
_cell.angle_beta   90.00
_cell.angle_gamma   90.00
#
_symmetry.space_group_name_H-M   'P 1'
#
loop_
_entity.id
_entity.type
_entity.pdbx_description
1 polymer ?
#
loop_
_entity_poly.entity_id
_entity_poly.type
_entity_poly.pdbx_seq_one_letter_code
_entity_poly.pdbx_strand_id
1 'polypeptide(L)'
;MKKQSCRNCHNIDLNKKEETEGRLSGRYRYGCTVQRSGFICGFIISDEKLEALVCPNWKGGKMEEADYERLADEFGERLQTLYDRWNMWKIRGCPEADVPDGEYLNRLRSGIEAMMRRIENTFVEADYPECYYAPLPPVMDVDYMANCQQIKETAIRALEEYRNNKDYLWLADHIQHLDNEDKENSEAYRLLCHVQSLEEAICEDAYLQMKRVSFQESLYDDMANCKRRILKRKRRPSNRKSKKNSPQIVGQLRIGDLKAS
;
A
#
# COMPACT_ATOMS: atom_id res chain seq x y z
N MET A 1 -10.69 -12.73 24.67
CA MET A 1 -11.03 -13.96 23.92
C MET A 1 -11.66 -14.96 24.88
N LYS A 2 -12.82 -15.53 24.55
CA LYS A 2 -13.47 -16.57 25.39
C LYS A 2 -12.59 -17.84 25.41
N LYS A 3 -12.48 -18.51 26.55
CA LYS A 3 -11.70 -19.77 26.70
C LYS A 3 -12.28 -20.86 25.80
N GLN A 4 -11.45 -21.58 25.05
CA GLN A 4 -11.90 -22.73 24.25
C GLN A 4 -12.50 -23.78 25.17
N SER A 5 -13.74 -24.19 24.91
CA SER A 5 -14.42 -25.20 25.72
C SER A 5 -15.56 -25.87 24.96
N CYS A 6 -16.05 -27.00 25.46
CA CYS A 6 -17.25 -27.65 24.92
C CYS A 6 -18.48 -26.74 25.01
N ARG A 7 -18.53 -25.80 25.97
CA ARG A 7 -19.62 -24.82 26.11
C ARG A 7 -19.82 -23.98 24.86
N ASN A 8 -18.72 -23.57 24.23
CA ASN A 8 -18.76 -22.71 23.05
C ASN A 8 -18.44 -23.44 21.75
N CYS A 9 -18.16 -24.75 21.76
CA CYS A 9 -17.85 -25.51 20.56
C CYS A 9 -19.07 -25.60 19.63
N HIS A 10 -18.92 -25.38 18.31
CA HIS A 10 -20.02 -25.61 17.35
C HIS A 10 -20.49 -27.06 17.29
N ASN A 11 -19.63 -28.00 17.70
CA ASN A 11 -19.95 -29.42 17.61
C ASN A 11 -20.84 -29.93 18.75
N ILE A 12 -21.14 -29.10 19.76
CA ILE A 12 -22.01 -29.52 20.87
C ILE A 12 -23.48 -29.44 20.45
N ASP A 13 -24.20 -30.53 20.68
CA ASP A 13 -25.64 -30.62 20.50
C ASP A 13 -26.33 -30.65 21.87
N LEU A 14 -26.88 -29.49 22.26
CA LEU A 14 -27.57 -29.34 23.54
C LEU A 14 -28.95 -30.00 23.57
N ASN A 15 -29.51 -30.33 22.40
CA ASN A 15 -30.81 -31.03 22.30
C ASN A 15 -30.66 -32.53 22.54
N LYS A 16 -29.44 -33.06 22.39
CA LYS A 16 -29.12 -34.46 22.64
C LYS A 16 -28.45 -34.62 24.00
N LYS A 17 -29.24 -34.90 25.04
CA LYS A 17 -28.77 -35.12 26.42
C LYS A 17 -28.92 -36.59 26.81
N GLU A 18 -27.85 -37.19 27.34
CA GLU A 18 -27.86 -38.54 27.89
C GLU A 18 -27.56 -38.48 29.39
N GLU A 19 -28.47 -39.00 30.20
CA GLU A 19 -28.27 -39.16 31.64
C GLU A 19 -27.70 -40.54 31.94
N THR A 20 -26.84 -40.63 32.93
CA THR A 20 -26.20 -41.89 33.32
C THR A 20 -26.89 -42.52 34.51
N GLU A 21 -26.94 -43.85 34.52
CA GLU A 21 -27.47 -44.65 35.62
C GLU A 21 -26.33 -45.31 36.44
N GLY A 22 -26.67 -45.83 37.62
CA GLY A 22 -25.73 -46.56 38.48
C GLY A 22 -24.69 -45.67 39.16
N ARG A 23 -23.40 -46.05 39.11
CA ARG A 23 -22.31 -45.36 39.83
C ARG A 23 -22.13 -43.89 39.43
N LEU A 24 -22.61 -43.49 38.26
CA LEU A 24 -22.53 -42.12 37.74
C LEU A 24 -23.89 -41.38 37.81
N SER A 25 -24.89 -41.97 38.46
CA SER A 25 -26.23 -41.39 38.62
C SER A 25 -26.19 -39.91 39.00
N GLY A 26 -26.98 -39.10 38.30
CA GLY A 26 -27.01 -37.65 38.45
C GLY A 26 -25.98 -36.90 37.59
N ARG A 27 -25.17 -37.59 36.80
CA ARG A 27 -24.33 -36.99 35.74
C ARG A 27 -24.94 -37.23 34.37
N TYR A 28 -24.68 -36.29 33.47
CA TYR A 28 -25.14 -36.33 32.09
C TYR A 28 -24.07 -35.87 31.12
N ARG A 29 -24.29 -36.08 29.82
CA ARG A 29 -23.45 -35.54 28.75
C ARG A 29 -24.30 -35.10 27.57
N TYR A 30 -23.81 -34.10 26.84
CA TYR A 30 -24.43 -33.62 25.61
C TYR A 30 -23.87 -34.30 24.36
N GLY A 31 -24.65 -34.28 23.28
CA GLY A 31 -24.28 -34.80 21.98
C GLY A 31 -23.07 -34.07 21.41
N CYS A 32 -22.29 -34.78 20.60
CA CYS A 32 -21.21 -34.17 19.85
C CYS A 32 -21.11 -34.78 18.46
N THR A 33 -21.13 -33.95 17.43
CA THR A 33 -21.16 -34.37 16.02
C THR A 33 -19.83 -34.91 15.50
N VAL A 34 -18.72 -34.61 16.18
CA VAL A 34 -17.36 -34.99 15.74
C VAL A 34 -16.70 -36.05 16.62
N GLN A 35 -17.30 -36.39 17.77
CA GLN A 35 -16.80 -37.45 18.63
C GLN A 35 -17.34 -38.79 18.16
N ARG A 36 -16.50 -39.83 18.14
CA ARG A 36 -16.93 -41.18 17.74
C ARG A 36 -18.03 -41.75 18.63
N SER A 37 -18.04 -41.36 19.90
CA SER A 37 -19.09 -41.73 20.85
C SER A 37 -20.43 -41.06 20.54
N GLY A 38 -20.48 -40.04 19.69
CA GLY A 38 -21.65 -39.20 19.45
C GLY A 38 -21.98 -38.25 20.61
N PHE A 39 -21.10 -38.15 21.61
CA PHE A 39 -21.25 -37.33 22.82
C PHE A 39 -19.92 -36.65 23.20
N ILE A 40 -20.00 -35.58 23.98
CA ILE A 40 -18.81 -34.91 24.53
C ILE A 40 -17.96 -35.87 25.37
N CYS A 41 -16.66 -35.57 25.46
CA CYS A 41 -15.64 -36.44 26.06
C CYS A 41 -15.72 -36.61 27.59
N GLY A 42 -16.72 -36.03 28.26
CA GLY A 42 -16.88 -36.12 29.71
C GLY A 42 -18.34 -36.02 30.15
N PHE A 43 -18.60 -36.51 31.36
CA PHE A 43 -19.87 -36.35 32.05
C PHE A 43 -19.82 -35.12 32.97
N ILE A 44 -20.90 -34.35 32.98
CA ILE A 44 -21.06 -33.13 33.75
C ILE A 44 -22.21 -33.29 34.76
N ILE A 45 -22.15 -32.49 35.82
CA ILE A 45 -23.19 -32.42 36.87
C ILE A 45 -24.01 -31.12 36.71
N SER A 46 -23.44 -30.11 36.06
CA SER A 46 -24.10 -28.85 35.70
C SER A 46 -23.52 -28.31 34.40
N ASP A 47 -24.29 -27.47 33.70
CA ASP A 47 -23.89 -26.87 32.42
C ASP A 47 -22.68 -25.95 32.58
N GLU A 48 -22.42 -25.39 33.76
CA GLU A 48 -21.23 -24.57 34.03
C GLU A 48 -19.94 -25.38 33.83
N LYS A 49 -19.99 -26.70 34.06
CA LYS A 49 -18.83 -27.58 33.88
C LYS A 49 -18.45 -27.76 32.41
N LEU A 50 -19.29 -27.36 31.45
CA LEU A 50 -18.93 -27.36 30.04
C LEU A 50 -17.75 -26.44 29.73
N GLU A 51 -17.52 -25.39 30.53
CA GLU A 51 -16.36 -24.48 30.37
C GLU A 51 -15.03 -25.13 30.74
N ALA A 52 -15.07 -26.20 31.54
CA ALA A 52 -13.89 -26.95 31.97
C ALA A 52 -13.52 -28.06 30.98
N LEU A 53 -14.45 -28.46 30.10
CA LEU A 53 -14.20 -29.49 29.10
C LEU A 53 -13.66 -28.87 27.82
N VAL A 54 -12.57 -29.42 27.28
CA VAL A 54 -12.01 -29.04 25.98
C VAL A 54 -11.86 -30.30 25.16
N CYS A 55 -12.52 -30.35 23.99
CA CYS A 55 -12.41 -31.51 23.11
C CYS A 55 -11.25 -31.33 22.11
N PRO A 56 -10.54 -32.41 21.74
CA PRO A 56 -9.45 -32.35 20.76
C PRO A 56 -9.90 -31.82 19.38
N ASN A 57 -11.17 -32.01 19.05
CA ASN A 57 -11.81 -31.61 17.81
C ASN A 57 -12.64 -30.33 17.99
N TRP A 58 -12.19 -29.39 18.84
CA TRP A 58 -12.92 -28.14 19.07
C TRP A 58 -13.03 -27.35 17.77
N LYS A 59 -14.23 -26.87 17.44
CA LYS A 59 -14.49 -26.10 16.23
C LYS A 59 -15.23 -24.82 16.58
N GLY A 60 -14.50 -23.72 16.69
CA GLY A 60 -15.02 -22.36 16.86
C GLY A 60 -15.79 -22.11 18.16
N GLY A 61 -15.81 -20.86 18.60
CA GLY A 61 -16.75 -20.43 19.63
C GLY A 61 -18.07 -20.07 18.95
N LYS A 62 -19.24 -20.51 19.46
CA LYS A 62 -20.54 -19.98 19.05
C LYS A 62 -20.49 -18.46 19.19
N MET A 63 -20.37 -17.79 18.06
CA MET A 63 -20.47 -16.34 17.95
C MET A 63 -21.94 -15.98 18.17
N GLU A 64 -22.22 -14.91 18.90
CA GLU A 64 -23.61 -14.43 19.00
C GLU A 64 -24.10 -14.14 17.58
N GLU A 65 -25.35 -14.49 17.26
CA GLU A 65 -25.92 -14.32 15.91
C GLU A 65 -25.73 -12.88 15.39
N ALA A 66 -25.91 -11.89 16.27
CA ALA A 66 -25.67 -10.48 15.99
C ALA A 66 -24.20 -10.09 15.74
N ASP A 67 -23.23 -10.86 16.23
CA ASP A 67 -21.80 -10.68 15.91
C ASP A 67 -21.44 -11.39 14.59
N TYR A 68 -22.13 -12.47 14.25
CA TYR A 68 -21.99 -13.19 12.98
C TYR A 68 -22.52 -12.39 11.80
N GLU A 69 -23.73 -11.85 11.91
CA GLU A 69 -24.32 -10.96 10.91
C GLU A 69 -23.45 -9.72 10.67
N ARG A 70 -23.02 -9.05 11.75
CA ARG A 70 -22.13 -7.88 11.65
C ARG A 70 -20.83 -8.21 10.92
N LEU A 71 -20.25 -9.39 11.19
CA LEU A 71 -19.04 -9.82 10.52
C LEU A 71 -19.27 -10.10 9.03
N ALA A 72 -20.43 -10.68 8.68
CA ALA A 72 -20.81 -10.92 7.29
C ALA A 72 -20.97 -9.60 6.53
N ASP A 73 -21.62 -8.60 7.13
CA ASP A 73 -21.74 -7.25 6.60
C ASP A 73 -20.37 -6.60 6.39
N GLU A 74 -19.49 -6.63 7.40
CA GLU A 74 -18.14 -6.08 7.29
C GLU A 74 -17.32 -6.74 6.16
N PHE A 75 -17.49 -8.05 5.94
CA PHE A 75 -16.80 -8.77 4.88
C PHE A 75 -17.38 -8.41 3.51
N GLY A 76 -18.71 -8.29 3.42
CA GLY A 76 -19.42 -7.82 2.24
C GLY A 76 -19.01 -6.41 1.82
N GLU A 77 -19.00 -5.46 2.75
CA GLU A 77 -18.57 -4.07 2.51
C GLU A 77 -17.13 -3.99 2.02
N ARG A 78 -16.22 -4.75 2.63
CA ARG A 78 -14.81 -4.81 2.21
C ARG A 78 -14.65 -5.39 0.81
N LEU A 79 -15.37 -6.47 0.52
CA LEU A 79 -15.34 -7.09 -0.81
C LEU A 79 -15.91 -6.14 -1.87
N GLN A 80 -17.03 -5.49 -1.57
CA GLN A 80 -17.64 -4.49 -2.46
C GLN A 80 -16.68 -3.32 -2.73
N THR A 81 -16.01 -2.81 -1.68
CA THR A 81 -15.01 -1.74 -1.82
C THR A 81 -13.87 -2.12 -2.77
N LEU A 82 -13.42 -3.37 -2.72
CA LEU A 82 -12.39 -3.86 -3.64
C LEU A 82 -12.88 -3.90 -5.09
N TYR A 83 -14.11 -4.40 -5.31
CA TYR A 83 -14.73 -4.41 -6.64
C TYR A 83 -14.94 -3.00 -7.19
N ASP A 84 -15.50 -2.09 -6.39
CA ASP A 84 -15.76 -0.71 -6.80
C ASP A 84 -14.45 0.00 -7.17
N ARG A 85 -13.41 -0.20 -6.37
CA ARG A 85 -12.09 0.35 -6.63
C ARG A 85 -11.47 -0.22 -7.90
N TRP A 86 -11.58 -1.52 -8.11
CA TRP A 86 -11.10 -2.17 -9.34
C TRP A 86 -11.84 -1.63 -10.58
N ASN A 87 -13.17 -1.54 -10.52
CA ASN A 87 -14.00 -1.01 -11.62
C ASN A 87 -13.69 0.45 -11.93
N MET A 88 -13.55 1.28 -10.89
CA MET A 88 -13.24 2.70 -11.03
C MET A 88 -11.85 2.90 -11.66
N TRP A 89 -10.83 2.19 -11.17
CA TRP A 89 -9.46 2.36 -11.64
C TRP A 89 -9.16 1.66 -12.96
N LYS A 90 -9.94 0.64 -13.35
CA LYS A 90 -9.88 0.11 -14.71
C LYS A 90 -10.15 1.20 -15.74
N ILE A 91 -11.11 2.08 -15.45
CA ILE A 91 -11.50 3.17 -16.35
C ILE A 91 -10.59 4.37 -16.15
N ARG A 92 -10.38 4.81 -14.91
CA ARG A 92 -9.73 6.10 -14.63
C ARG A 92 -8.20 6.04 -14.48
N GLY A 93 -7.66 4.85 -14.19
CA GLY A 93 -6.30 4.68 -13.69
C GLY A 93 -6.19 5.02 -12.21
N CYS A 94 -5.15 4.50 -11.55
CA CYS A 94 -4.85 4.80 -10.15
C CYS A 94 -4.03 6.09 -10.06
N PRO A 95 -4.54 7.22 -9.53
CA PRO A 95 -3.85 8.50 -9.62
C PRO A 95 -2.44 8.52 -9.00
N GLU A 96 -2.26 7.78 -7.90
CA GLU A 96 -1.05 7.82 -7.06
C GLU A 96 -0.06 6.67 -7.35
N ALA A 97 -0.39 5.76 -8.27
CA ALA A 97 0.46 4.60 -8.53
C ALA A 97 1.77 5.00 -9.22
N ASP A 98 2.87 4.50 -8.66
CA ASP A 98 4.21 4.53 -9.25
C ASP A 98 4.46 3.34 -10.19
N VAL A 99 3.46 2.53 -10.46
CA VAL A 99 3.54 1.38 -11.37
C VAL A 99 2.42 1.50 -12.41
N PRO A 100 2.49 0.74 -13.52
CA PRO A 100 1.39 0.72 -14.46
C PRO A 100 0.08 0.28 -13.78
N ASP A 101 -1.06 0.77 -14.29
CA ASP A 101 -2.37 0.52 -13.67
C ASP A 101 -2.70 -0.98 -13.64
N GLY A 102 -2.23 -1.74 -14.64
CA GLY A 102 -2.39 -3.19 -14.75
C GLY A 102 -1.85 -3.97 -13.55
N GLU A 103 -0.64 -3.66 -13.11
CA GLU A 103 -0.04 -4.28 -11.92
C GLU A 103 -0.90 -4.03 -10.68
N TYR A 104 -1.38 -2.79 -10.51
CA TYR A 104 -2.23 -2.44 -9.38
C TYR A 104 -3.58 -3.18 -9.43
N LEU A 105 -4.22 -3.24 -10.60
CA LEU A 105 -5.47 -3.96 -10.82
C LEU A 105 -5.32 -5.46 -10.49
N ASN A 106 -4.17 -6.06 -10.80
CA ASN A 106 -3.87 -7.45 -10.45
C ASN A 106 -3.65 -7.64 -8.95
N ARG A 107 -3.08 -6.66 -8.23
CA ARG A 107 -3.02 -6.68 -6.76
C ARG A 107 -4.42 -6.61 -6.14
N LEU A 108 -5.30 -5.75 -6.65
CA LEU A 108 -6.69 -5.68 -6.19
C LEU A 108 -7.44 -6.98 -6.45
N ARG A 109 -7.30 -7.56 -7.66
CA ARG A 109 -7.86 -8.87 -7.99
C ARG A 109 -7.39 -9.94 -7.00
N SER A 110 -6.11 -9.97 -6.66
CA SER A 110 -5.57 -10.90 -5.66
C SER A 110 -6.18 -10.66 -4.27
N GLY A 111 -6.43 -9.40 -3.91
CA GLY A 111 -7.15 -9.03 -2.69
C GLY A 111 -8.61 -9.51 -2.67
N ILE A 112 -9.31 -9.42 -3.81
CA ILE A 112 -10.68 -9.95 -3.99
C ILE A 112 -10.68 -11.46 -3.77
N GLU A 113 -9.79 -12.21 -4.43
CA GLU A 113 -9.68 -13.66 -4.22
C GLU A 113 -9.37 -14.01 -2.77
N ALA A 114 -8.46 -13.27 -2.12
CA ALA A 114 -8.15 -13.50 -0.71
C ALA A 114 -9.36 -13.25 0.20
N MET A 115 -10.16 -12.22 -0.09
CA MET A 115 -11.40 -11.96 0.65
C MET A 115 -12.46 -13.03 0.40
N MET A 116 -12.64 -13.50 -0.83
CA MET A 116 -13.54 -14.61 -1.15
C MET A 116 -13.16 -15.87 -0.36
N ARG A 117 -11.88 -16.27 -0.36
CA ARG A 117 -11.41 -17.40 0.47
C ARG A 117 -11.66 -17.18 1.96
N ARG A 118 -11.58 -15.95 2.47
CA ARG A 118 -11.90 -15.66 3.88
C ARG A 118 -13.38 -15.82 4.18
N ILE A 119 -14.26 -15.42 3.26
CA ILE A 119 -15.71 -15.64 3.34
C ILE A 119 -15.99 -17.14 3.37
N GLU A 120 -15.43 -17.91 2.43
CA GLU A 120 -15.60 -19.37 2.34
C GLU A 120 -15.19 -20.11 3.61
N ASN A 121 -14.14 -19.63 4.29
CA ASN A 121 -13.64 -20.23 5.53
C ASN A 121 -14.40 -19.79 6.79
N THR A 122 -15.21 -18.73 6.72
CA THR A 122 -15.85 -18.11 7.89
C THR A 122 -17.35 -18.39 7.93
N PHE A 123 -18.02 -18.34 6.78
CA PHE A 123 -19.47 -18.43 6.67
C PHE A 123 -19.89 -19.72 5.96
N VAL A 124 -21.14 -20.14 6.15
CA VAL A 124 -21.77 -21.12 5.27
C VAL A 124 -22.27 -20.43 4.00
N GLU A 125 -22.37 -21.16 2.89
CA GLU A 125 -22.72 -20.59 1.57
C GLU A 125 -24.04 -19.81 1.56
N ALA A 126 -25.01 -20.22 2.37
CA ALA A 126 -26.29 -19.52 2.53
C ALA A 126 -26.16 -18.09 3.07
N ASP A 127 -25.05 -17.80 3.77
CA ASP A 127 -24.79 -16.51 4.43
C ASP A 127 -23.71 -15.70 3.69
N TYR A 128 -23.31 -16.09 2.47
CA TYR A 128 -22.34 -15.31 1.71
C TYR A 128 -22.95 -13.95 1.30
N PRO A 129 -22.17 -12.86 1.41
CA PRO A 129 -22.64 -11.55 1.00
C PRO A 129 -22.92 -11.52 -0.50
N GLU A 130 -23.91 -10.74 -0.95
CA GLU A 130 -24.36 -10.71 -2.36
C GLU A 130 -23.21 -10.44 -3.35
N CYS A 131 -22.28 -9.55 -2.99
CA CYS A 131 -21.12 -9.18 -3.79
C CYS A 131 -20.12 -10.34 -4.01
N TYR A 132 -20.22 -11.45 -3.25
CA TYR A 132 -19.44 -12.66 -3.46
C TYR A 132 -19.73 -13.31 -4.82
N TYR A 133 -20.99 -13.24 -5.28
CA TYR A 133 -21.42 -13.84 -6.55
C TYR A 133 -21.08 -12.97 -7.77
N ALA A 134 -20.49 -11.79 -7.55
CA ALA A 134 -19.96 -10.98 -8.64
C ALA A 134 -18.82 -11.73 -9.35
N PRO A 135 -18.70 -11.60 -10.68
CA PRO A 135 -17.63 -12.26 -11.41
C PRO A 135 -16.27 -11.71 -11.00
N LEU A 136 -15.33 -12.62 -10.75
CA LEU A 136 -13.95 -12.25 -10.46
C LEU A 136 -13.37 -11.43 -11.61
N PRO A 137 -12.70 -10.28 -11.35
CA PRO A 137 -12.18 -9.46 -12.43
C PRO A 137 -11.09 -10.20 -13.23
N PRO A 138 -10.97 -9.93 -14.54
CA PRO A 138 -9.94 -10.52 -15.37
C PRO A 138 -8.54 -10.11 -14.89
N VAL A 139 -7.55 -10.95 -15.20
CA VAL A 139 -6.14 -10.57 -15.09
C VAL A 139 -5.84 -9.53 -16.16
N MET A 140 -5.27 -8.42 -15.74
CA MET A 140 -4.88 -7.33 -16.63
C MET A 140 -3.44 -7.54 -17.10
N ASP A 141 -3.11 -7.04 -18.29
CA ASP A 141 -1.72 -6.89 -18.73
C ASP A 141 -0.96 -6.07 -17.69
N VAL A 142 0.26 -6.46 -17.33
CA VAL A 142 1.08 -5.77 -16.33
C VAL A 142 1.37 -4.35 -16.76
N ASP A 143 1.55 -4.12 -18.07
CA ASP A 143 1.86 -2.81 -18.63
C ASP A 143 0.60 -2.00 -19.00
N TYR A 144 -0.59 -2.50 -18.68
CA TYR A 144 -1.84 -1.80 -18.92
C TYR A 144 -1.84 -0.42 -18.23
N MET A 145 -2.21 0.60 -19.01
CA MET A 145 -2.45 1.95 -18.53
C MET A 145 -3.87 2.36 -18.91
N ALA A 146 -4.61 2.88 -17.93
CA ALA A 146 -5.92 3.45 -18.19
C ALA A 146 -5.78 4.90 -18.65
N ASN A 147 -6.78 5.42 -19.36
CA ASN A 147 -6.83 6.82 -19.77
C ASN A 147 -5.61 7.34 -20.56
N CYS A 148 -4.94 6.49 -21.34
CA CYS A 148 -3.73 6.86 -22.10
C CYS A 148 -3.88 8.15 -22.91
N GLN A 149 -5.04 8.34 -23.57
CA GLN A 149 -5.34 9.55 -24.33
C GLN A 149 -5.33 10.80 -23.45
N GLN A 150 -6.02 10.76 -22.30
CA GLN A 150 -6.07 11.88 -21.36
C GLN A 150 -4.70 12.16 -20.73
N ILE A 151 -3.92 11.11 -20.42
CA ILE A 151 -2.54 11.22 -19.93
C ILE A 151 -1.69 11.97 -20.97
N LYS A 152 -1.76 11.55 -22.24
CA LYS A 152 -1.01 12.16 -23.34
C LYS A 152 -1.42 13.62 -23.57
N GLU A 153 -2.71 13.93 -23.59
CA GLU A 153 -3.22 15.30 -23.72
C GLU A 153 -2.77 16.20 -22.56
N THR A 154 -2.75 15.67 -21.34
CA THR A 154 -2.28 16.40 -20.16
C THR A 154 -0.77 16.65 -20.24
N ALA A 155 0.00 15.65 -20.67
CA ALA A 155 1.45 15.77 -20.87
C ALA A 155 1.81 16.80 -21.93
N ILE A 156 1.12 16.78 -23.09
CA ILE A 156 1.34 17.74 -24.18
C ILE A 156 1.06 19.17 -23.69
N ARG A 157 -0.07 19.39 -22.99
CA ARG A 157 -0.42 20.69 -22.43
C ARG A 157 0.62 21.18 -21.42
N ALA A 158 1.04 20.31 -20.49
CA ALA A 158 2.08 20.66 -19.51
C ALA A 158 3.40 21.03 -20.21
N LEU A 159 3.79 20.27 -21.24
CA LEU A 159 4.97 20.55 -22.03
C LEU A 159 4.89 21.91 -22.74
N GLU A 160 3.75 22.23 -23.36
CA GLU A 160 3.50 23.54 -23.99
C GLU A 160 3.59 24.68 -22.97
N GLU A 161 3.02 24.51 -21.79
CA GLU A 161 3.11 25.50 -20.71
C GLU A 161 4.56 25.71 -20.24
N TYR A 162 5.33 24.63 -20.07
CA TYR A 162 6.75 24.72 -19.71
C TYR A 162 7.57 25.43 -20.79
N ARG A 163 7.38 25.09 -22.07
CA ARG A 163 8.10 25.73 -23.19
C ARG A 163 7.79 27.21 -23.33
N ASN A 164 6.57 27.63 -22.97
CA ASN A 164 6.15 29.04 -22.98
C ASN A 164 6.49 29.80 -21.70
N ASN A 165 7.03 29.13 -20.67
CA ASN A 165 7.33 29.76 -19.40
C ASN A 165 8.58 30.68 -19.51
N LYS A 166 8.44 31.93 -19.06
CA LYS A 166 9.51 32.95 -19.14
C LYS A 166 10.73 32.62 -18.30
N ASP A 167 10.57 31.94 -17.18
CA ASP A 167 11.66 31.52 -16.31
C ASP A 167 12.36 30.29 -16.87
N TYR A 168 11.62 29.35 -17.45
CA TYR A 168 12.18 28.23 -18.21
C TYR A 168 13.07 28.71 -19.37
N LEU A 169 12.55 29.58 -20.25
CA LEU A 169 13.30 30.13 -21.38
C LEU A 169 14.55 30.88 -20.92
N TRP A 170 14.46 31.62 -19.81
CA TRP A 170 15.61 32.31 -19.24
C TRP A 170 16.66 31.33 -18.70
N LEU A 171 16.25 30.26 -18.01
CA LEU A 171 17.16 29.24 -17.49
C LEU A 171 17.84 28.47 -18.63
N ALA A 172 17.10 28.14 -19.70
CA ALA A 172 17.61 27.47 -20.88
C ALA A 172 18.71 28.29 -21.58
N ASP A 173 18.49 29.59 -21.80
CA ASP A 173 19.49 30.53 -22.32
C ASP A 173 20.68 30.67 -21.36
N HIS A 174 20.41 30.71 -20.05
CA HIS A 174 21.44 30.97 -19.05
C HIS A 174 22.45 29.81 -18.89
N ILE A 175 22.00 28.56 -19.01
CA ILE A 175 22.86 27.38 -18.85
C ILE A 175 23.76 27.13 -20.06
N GLN A 176 23.35 27.53 -21.27
CA GLN A 176 24.19 27.38 -22.47
C GLN A 176 25.55 28.11 -22.37
N HIS A 177 25.72 28.97 -21.38
CA HIS A 177 26.86 29.86 -21.24
C HIS A 177 27.68 29.68 -19.95
N LEU A 178 27.47 28.60 -19.17
CA LEU A 178 28.13 28.43 -17.86
C LEU A 178 28.70 27.03 -17.59
N ASP A 179 29.74 27.01 -16.74
CA ASP A 179 30.46 25.81 -16.30
C ASP A 179 29.65 25.00 -15.26
N ASN A 180 29.72 23.67 -15.34
CA ASN A 180 28.81 22.72 -14.65
C ASN A 180 29.07 22.55 -13.14
N GLU A 181 30.11 23.19 -12.58
CA GLU A 181 30.48 23.01 -11.17
C GLU A 181 29.64 23.82 -10.16
N ASP A 182 28.75 24.70 -10.61
CA ASP A 182 27.90 25.49 -9.70
C ASP A 182 26.62 24.73 -9.31
N LYS A 183 26.30 24.73 -8.01
CA LYS A 183 25.10 24.06 -7.46
C LYS A 183 23.81 24.63 -8.07
N GLU A 184 23.75 25.94 -8.28
CA GLU A 184 22.58 26.55 -8.93
C GLU A 184 22.48 26.17 -10.43
N ASN A 185 23.61 25.98 -11.11
CA ASN A 185 23.61 25.50 -12.50
C ASN A 185 23.16 24.03 -12.56
N SER A 186 23.58 23.21 -11.60
CA SER A 186 23.12 21.82 -11.45
C SER A 186 21.61 21.75 -11.18
N GLU A 187 21.07 22.65 -10.35
CA GLU A 187 19.64 22.74 -10.06
C GLU A 187 18.84 23.19 -11.29
N ALA A 188 19.34 24.18 -12.03
CA ALA A 188 18.74 24.61 -13.29
C ALA A 188 18.79 23.50 -14.35
N TYR A 189 19.89 22.74 -14.43
CA TYR A 189 20.03 21.61 -15.36
C TYR A 189 19.02 20.51 -15.03
N ARG A 190 18.84 20.18 -13.74
CA ARG A 190 17.81 19.23 -13.28
C ARG A 190 16.40 19.65 -13.74
N LEU A 191 16.09 20.95 -13.67
CA LEU A 191 14.79 21.48 -14.11
C LEU A 191 14.62 21.40 -15.64
N LEU A 192 15.67 21.62 -16.42
CA LEU A 192 15.62 21.45 -17.88
C LEU A 192 15.49 19.97 -18.29
N CYS A 193 16.22 19.07 -17.62
CA CYS A 193 16.09 17.63 -17.85
C CYS A 193 14.67 17.13 -17.61
N HIS A 194 13.93 17.72 -16.67
CA HIS A 194 12.53 17.36 -16.44
C HIS A 194 11.66 17.60 -17.69
N VAL A 195 11.85 18.73 -18.37
CA VAL A 195 11.12 19.03 -19.61
C VAL A 195 11.54 18.09 -20.73
N GLN A 196 12.83 17.79 -20.86
CA GLN A 196 13.34 16.82 -21.83
C GLN A 196 12.76 15.41 -21.58
N SER A 197 12.72 14.95 -20.34
CA SER A 197 12.12 13.67 -19.99
C SER A 197 10.62 13.60 -20.29
N LEU A 198 9.89 14.72 -20.18
CA LEU A 198 8.48 14.78 -20.59
C LEU A 198 8.34 14.67 -22.12
N GLU A 199 9.22 15.32 -22.88
CA GLU A 199 9.27 15.24 -24.34
C GLU A 199 9.56 13.81 -24.81
N GLU A 200 10.58 13.17 -24.24
CA GLU A 200 10.94 11.78 -24.51
C GLU A 200 9.77 10.84 -24.18
N ALA A 201 9.15 11.01 -23.01
CA ALA A 201 8.01 10.20 -22.62
C ALA A 201 6.84 10.31 -23.60
N ILE A 202 6.53 11.53 -24.10
CA ILE A 202 5.51 11.75 -25.14
C ILE A 202 5.89 11.06 -26.46
N CYS A 203 7.17 11.14 -26.85
CA CYS A 203 7.66 10.56 -28.10
C CYS A 203 7.63 9.02 -28.08
N GLU A 204 7.95 8.42 -26.93
CA GLU A 204 8.00 6.97 -26.75
C GLU A 204 6.64 6.36 -26.34
N ASP A 205 5.58 7.17 -26.26
CA ASP A 205 4.28 6.77 -25.72
C ASP A 205 4.39 6.13 -24.31
N ALA A 206 5.37 6.58 -23.51
CA ALA A 206 5.63 6.10 -22.16
C ALA A 206 4.65 6.70 -21.14
N TYR A 207 3.39 6.24 -21.16
CA TYR A 207 2.28 6.82 -20.37
C TYR A 207 2.53 6.90 -18.87
N LEU A 208 3.22 5.91 -18.28
CA LEU A 208 3.58 5.96 -16.85
C LEU A 208 4.52 7.14 -16.54
N GLN A 209 5.50 7.38 -17.41
CA GLN A 209 6.42 8.50 -17.25
C GLN A 209 5.72 9.82 -17.51
N MET A 210 4.87 9.90 -18.54
CA MET A 210 4.01 11.06 -18.75
C MET A 210 3.22 11.39 -17.47
N LYS A 211 2.50 10.43 -16.90
CA LYS A 211 1.70 10.62 -15.68
C LYS A 211 2.53 11.15 -14.50
N ARG A 212 3.77 10.70 -14.33
CA ARG A 212 4.69 11.14 -13.27
C ARG A 212 5.26 12.54 -13.49
N VAL A 213 5.55 12.89 -14.73
CA VAL A 213 6.30 14.10 -15.09
C VAL A 213 5.36 15.25 -15.49
N SER A 214 4.11 14.97 -15.88
CA SER A 214 3.16 15.99 -16.34
C SER A 214 2.68 16.95 -15.25
N PHE A 215 2.73 16.55 -13.98
CA PHE A 215 2.15 17.34 -12.88
C PHE A 215 3.07 17.41 -11.66
N GLN A 216 3.93 18.43 -11.67
CA GLN A 216 4.64 18.87 -10.47
C GLN A 216 4.27 20.33 -10.20
N GLU A 217 3.28 20.55 -9.31
CA GLU A 217 2.80 21.90 -8.96
C GLU A 217 3.95 22.84 -8.53
N SER A 218 4.98 22.27 -7.89
CA SER A 218 6.14 23.02 -7.43
C SER A 218 7.12 23.43 -8.54
N LEU A 219 7.02 22.87 -9.75
CA LEU A 219 8.05 23.07 -10.78
C LEU A 219 8.15 24.53 -11.23
N TYR A 220 7.02 25.22 -11.35
CA TYR A 220 6.99 26.64 -11.69
C TYR A 220 7.67 27.51 -10.61
N ASP A 221 7.36 27.24 -9.35
CA ASP A 221 7.99 27.93 -8.22
C ASP A 221 9.49 27.61 -8.15
N ASP A 222 9.88 26.37 -8.40
CA ASP A 222 11.27 25.94 -8.45
C ASP A 222 12.05 26.69 -9.54
N MET A 223 11.50 26.82 -10.75
CA MET A 223 12.10 27.61 -11.84
C MET A 223 12.28 29.08 -11.44
N ALA A 224 11.23 29.71 -10.89
CA ALA A 224 11.27 31.10 -10.46
C ALA A 224 12.28 31.32 -9.32
N ASN A 225 12.32 30.40 -8.35
CA ASN A 225 13.25 30.42 -7.22
C ASN A 225 14.70 30.25 -7.68
N CYS A 226 14.95 29.30 -8.59
CA CYS A 226 16.26 29.03 -9.18
C CYS A 226 16.79 30.29 -9.88
N LYS A 227 16.00 30.88 -10.79
CA LYS A 227 16.33 32.15 -11.45
C LYS A 227 16.65 33.27 -10.46
N ARG A 228 15.84 33.43 -9.41
CA ARG A 228 16.04 34.47 -8.39
C ARG A 228 17.37 34.29 -7.65
N ARG A 229 17.77 33.06 -7.34
CA ARG A 229 19.05 32.75 -6.66
C ARG A 229 20.23 33.08 -7.56
N ILE A 230 20.17 32.69 -8.83
CA ILE A 230 21.20 32.99 -9.82
C ILE A 230 21.39 34.51 -9.99
N LEU A 231 20.30 35.26 -10.15
CA LEU A 231 20.34 36.72 -10.29
C LEU A 231 20.88 37.44 -9.03
N LYS A 232 20.49 36.99 -7.83
CA LYS A 232 21.02 37.54 -6.56
C LYS A 232 22.53 37.34 -6.45
N ARG A 233 23.05 36.22 -6.95
CA ARG A 233 24.48 35.91 -6.92
C ARG A 233 25.28 36.80 -7.89
N LYS A 234 24.78 37.04 -9.11
CA LYS A 234 25.40 38.00 -10.05
C LYS A 234 25.51 39.42 -9.49
N ARG A 235 24.61 39.82 -8.58
CA ARG A 235 24.63 41.14 -7.91
C ARG A 235 25.57 41.23 -6.71
N ARG A 236 26.05 40.11 -6.17
CA ARG A 236 27.05 40.13 -5.09
C ARG A 236 28.45 40.18 -5.74
N PRO A 237 29.24 41.25 -5.54
CA PRO A 237 30.63 41.23 -5.99
C PRO A 237 31.33 40.04 -5.34
N SER A 238 32.13 39.33 -6.12
CA SER A 238 32.99 38.23 -5.68
C SER A 238 33.92 38.71 -4.56
N ASN A 239 33.45 38.66 -3.32
CA ASN A 239 34.30 38.68 -2.14
C ASN A 239 34.92 37.28 -1.97
N ARG A 240 35.68 36.82 -2.99
CA ARG A 240 36.72 35.83 -2.77
C ARG A 240 37.81 36.55 -1.95
N LYS A 241 37.62 36.64 -0.64
CA LYS A 241 38.72 36.87 0.29
C LYS A 241 39.70 35.72 0.05
N SER A 242 40.85 36.03 -0.54
CA SER A 242 42.01 35.16 -0.48
C SER A 242 42.18 34.76 0.99
N LYS A 243 42.19 33.45 1.26
CA LYS A 243 42.57 32.94 2.57
C LYS A 243 44.00 33.40 2.82
N LYS A 244 44.16 34.53 3.54
CA LYS A 244 45.43 34.87 4.18
C LYS A 244 45.74 33.74 5.16
N ASN A 245 46.92 33.15 4.97
CA ASN A 245 47.54 32.15 5.81
C ASN A 245 47.15 32.32 7.29
N SER A 246 46.47 31.32 7.84
CA SER A 246 46.34 31.16 9.28
C SER A 246 47.74 30.94 9.88
N PRO A 247 48.10 31.55 11.02
CA PRO A 247 49.35 31.24 11.70
C PRO A 247 49.36 29.77 12.10
N GLN A 248 50.46 29.07 11.81
CA GLN A 248 50.70 27.71 12.28
C GLN A 248 50.58 27.66 13.82
N ILE A 249 49.73 26.78 14.32
CA ILE A 249 49.74 26.40 15.73
C ILE A 249 51.05 25.65 15.96
N VAL A 250 51.91 26.22 16.80
CA VAL A 250 53.16 25.62 17.26
C VAL A 250 52.81 24.34 18.04
N GLY A 251 53.24 23.18 17.54
CA GLY A 251 53.13 21.91 18.29
C GLY A 251 52.66 20.66 17.55
N GLN A 252 52.42 20.68 16.23
CA GLN A 252 52.14 19.44 15.48
C GLN A 252 53.31 19.04 14.57
N LEU A 253 53.95 17.93 14.97
CA LEU A 253 54.96 17.19 14.20
C LEU A 253 54.37 16.76 12.84
N ARG A 254 55.15 16.94 11.78
CA ARG A 254 54.78 16.50 10.42
C ARG A 254 54.97 15.00 10.29
N ILE A 255 54.04 14.32 9.61
CA ILE A 255 54.03 12.87 9.31
C ILE A 255 55.19 12.45 8.36
N GLY A 256 56.14 13.34 8.07
CA GLY A 256 57.28 13.09 7.17
C GLY A 256 58.54 12.51 7.83
N ASP A 257 58.58 12.37 9.17
CA ASP A 257 59.81 11.97 9.89
C ASP A 257 59.83 10.50 10.37
N LEU A 258 58.97 9.64 9.82
CA LEU A 258 59.09 8.18 10.01
C LEU A 258 59.90 7.57 8.87
N LYS A 259 61.23 7.68 8.95
CA LYS A 259 62.14 6.81 8.19
C LYS A 259 62.25 5.47 8.89
N ALA A 260 61.99 4.41 8.15
CA ALA A 260 62.23 3.03 8.55
C ALA A 260 63.74 2.76 8.71
N SER A 261 64.11 2.17 9.86
CA SER A 261 65.27 1.31 10.06
C SER A 261 64.97 0.41 11.26
#